data_AF-A0A6P0T0X7-F1
#
_entry.id   AF-A0A6P0T0X7-F1
#
_cell.length_a   1.000
_cell.length_b   1.000
_cell.length_c   1.000
_cell.angle_alpha   90.00
_cell.angle_beta   90.00
_cell.angle_gamma   90.00
#
_symmetry.space_group_name_H-M   'P 1'
#
loop_
_entity.id
_entity.type
_entity.pdbx_description
1 polymer ?
#
loop_
_entity_poly.entity_id
_entity_poly.type
_entity_poly.pdbx_seq_one_letter_code
_entity_poly.pdbx_strand_id
1 'polypeptide(L)' 'MVDYKTPTVVALIPARAGSKRVPGKNIRRLKGHPLIAYTIAAATQSQVFSAVIVSTDSEEV' A
#
# COMPACT_ATOMS: atom_id res chain seq x y z
N MET A 1 22.89 -23.09 -1.97
CA MET A 1 21.90 -22.97 -3.06
C MET A 1 21.00 -21.80 -2.73
N VAL A 2 20.89 -20.81 -3.60
CA VAL A 2 19.97 -19.68 -3.41
C VAL A 2 18.67 -20.03 -4.12
N ASP A 3 17.55 -20.03 -3.40
CA ASP A 3 16.24 -20.31 -3.98
C ASP A 3 15.74 -19.07 -4.75
N TYR A 4 15.74 -19.17 -6.08
CA TYR A 4 15.29 -18.10 -6.98
C TYR A 4 13.75 -18.00 -7.06
N LYS A 5 12.98 -18.80 -6.32
CA LYS A 5 11.51 -18.67 -6.28
C LYS A 5 11.00 -17.49 -5.46
N THR A 6 11.78 -16.99 -4.51
CA THR A 6 11.31 -15.89 -3.65
C THR A 6 11.36 -14.57 -4.43
N PRO A 7 10.26 -13.81 -4.54
CA PRO A 7 10.29 -12.53 -5.23
C PRO A 7 11.32 -11.59 -4.59
N THR A 8 12.20 -10.97 -5.37
CA THR A 8 13.24 -10.06 -4.85
C THR A 8 12.83 -8.59 -4.88
N VAL A 9 11.64 -8.30 -5.41
CA VAL A 9 11.13 -6.94 -5.62
C VAL A 9 10.27 -6.51 -4.43
N VAL A 10 10.41 -5.26 -4.00
CA VAL A 10 9.62 -4.65 -2.93
C VAL A 10 8.65 -3.62 -3.52
N ALA A 11 7.39 -3.66 -3.09
CA ALA A 11 6.41 -2.62 -3.40
C ALA A 11 6.50 -1.49 -2.37
N LEU A 12 6.60 -0.25 -2.84
CA LEU A 12 6.51 0.95 -2.02
C LEU A 12 5.21 1.69 -2.34
N ILE A 13 4.41 1.98 -1.32
CA ILE A 13 3.15 2.73 -1.42
C ILE A 13 3.29 4.04 -0.62
N PRO A 14 3.61 5.18 -1.27
CA PRO A 14 3.63 6.48 -0.61
C PRO A 14 2.21 6.99 -0.36
N ALA A 15 1.90 7.33 0.89
CA ALA A 15 0.54 7.63 1.34
C ALA A 15 0.45 8.83 2.31
N ARG A 16 1.01 9.98 1.91
CA ARG A 16 0.91 11.24 2.68
C ARG A 16 -0.53 11.64 3.08
N ALA A 17 -0.71 12.21 4.26
CA ALA A 17 -2.01 12.71 4.72
C ALA A 17 -2.53 13.92 3.90
N GLY A 18 -1.61 14.78 3.45
CA GLY A 18 -1.92 16.07 2.82
C GLY A 18 -2.44 15.99 1.38
N SER A 19 -3.62 15.39 1.16
CA SER A 19 -4.28 15.35 -0.15
C SER A 19 -5.09 16.63 -0.42
N LYS A 20 -4.66 17.39 -1.45
CA LYS A 20 -5.20 18.74 -1.77
C LYS A 20 -6.65 18.72 -2.28
N ARG A 21 -7.00 17.72 -3.10
CA ARG A 21 -8.33 17.63 -3.74
C ARG A 21 -9.35 16.85 -2.89
N VAL A 22 -8.89 15.85 -2.16
CA VAL A 22 -9.73 15.00 -1.32
C VAL A 22 -9.03 14.85 0.04
N PRO A 23 -9.38 15.64 1.06
CA PRO A 23 -8.81 15.50 2.39
C PRO A 23 -8.98 14.08 2.92
N GLY A 24 -7.94 13.54 3.59
CA GLY A 24 -7.96 12.19 4.17
C GLY A 24 -8.13 11.06 3.15
N LYS A 25 -7.79 11.29 1.87
CA LYS A 25 -8.07 10.35 0.77
C LYS A 25 -7.69 8.90 1.07
N ASN A 26 -6.53 8.65 1.69
CA ASN A 26 -6.00 7.29 1.89
C ASN A 26 -6.80 6.49 2.93
N ILE A 27 -7.29 7.14 3.98
CA ILE A 27 -8.10 6.52 5.05
C ILE A 27 -9.60 6.60 4.76
N ARG A 28 -10.02 7.43 3.80
CA ARG A 28 -11.42 7.60 3.44
C ARG A 28 -12.02 6.28 2.96
N ARG A 29 -13.17 5.91 3.52
CA ARG A 29 -13.89 4.71 3.12
C ARG A 29 -14.40 4.83 1.68
N LEU A 30 -14.12 3.81 0.88
CA LEU A 30 -14.70 3.55 -0.43
C LEU A 30 -15.21 2.11 -0.40
N LYS A 31 -16.49 1.89 -0.70
CA LYS A 31 -17.12 0.55 -0.77
C LYS A 31 -16.75 -0.40 0.40
N GLY A 32 -16.72 0.13 1.62
CA GLY A 32 -16.51 -0.64 2.84
C GLY A 32 -15.08 -0.61 3.41
N HIS A 33 -14.07 -0.28 2.62
CA HIS A 33 -12.66 -0.26 3.05
C HIS A 33 -12.02 1.12 2.89
N PRO A 34 -10.99 1.47 3.70
CA PRO A 34 -10.15 2.63 3.42
C PRO A 34 -9.58 2.56 2.00
N LEU A 35 -9.47 3.68 1.29
CA LEU A 35 -9.00 3.67 -0.09
C LEU A 35 -7.63 2.99 -0.26
N ILE A 36 -6.70 3.23 0.67
CA ILE A 36 -5.36 2.62 0.63
C ILE A 36 -5.38 1.10 0.74
N ALA A 37 -6.40 0.53 1.39
CA ALA A 37 -6.53 -0.92 1.57
C ALA A 37 -6.64 -1.66 0.23
N TYR A 38 -7.24 -1.03 -0.79
CA TYR A 38 -7.32 -1.61 -2.13
C TYR A 38 -5.94 -1.76 -2.78
N THR A 39 -5.08 -0.75 -2.64
CA THR A 39 -3.71 -0.80 -3.18
C THR A 39 -2.86 -1.83 -2.44
N ILE A 40 -2.96 -1.87 -1.11
CA ILE A 40 -2.25 -2.87 -0.28
C ILE A 40 -2.71 -4.27 -0.68
N ALA A 41 -4.02 -4.51 -0.74
CA ALA A 41 -4.59 -5.80 -1.10
C ALA A 41 -4.15 -6.24 -2.51
N ALA A 42 -4.18 -5.34 -3.50
CA ALA A 42 -3.73 -5.63 -4.85
C ALA A 42 -2.24 -6.02 -4.88
N ALA A 43 -1.38 -5.29 -4.17
CA ALA A 43 0.05 -5.60 -4.09
C ALA A 43 0.29 -6.96 -3.42
N THR A 44 -0.36 -7.23 -2.29
CA THR A 44 -0.23 -8.50 -1.56
C THR A 44 -0.78 -9.69 -2.36
N GLN A 45 -1.97 -9.56 -2.95
CA GLN A 45 -2.62 -10.63 -3.70
C GLN A 45 -1.94 -10.94 -5.03
N SER A 46 -1.18 -9.98 -5.59
CA SER A 46 -0.43 -10.21 -6.83
C SER A 46 0.66 -11.28 -6.71
N GLN A 47 1.17 -11.52 -5.49
CA GLN A 47 2.33 -12.41 -5.23
C GLN A 47 3.59 -12.02 -6.03
N VAL A 48 3.67 -10.78 -6.51
CA VAL A 48 4.82 -10.25 -7.29
C VAL A 48 5.95 -9.76 -6.37
N PHE A 49 5.63 -9.35 -5.14
CA PHE A 49 6.57 -8.66 -4.25
C PHE A 49 6.89 -9.51 -3.02
N SER A 50 8.13 -9.46 -2.53
CA SER A 50 8.51 -10.07 -1.24
C SER A 50 8.02 -9.27 -0.05
N ALA A 51 7.88 -7.95 -0.23
CA ALA A 51 7.39 -7.06 0.80
C ALA A 51 6.55 -5.94 0.18
N VAL A 52 5.57 -5.48 0.95
CA VAL A 52 4.76 -4.30 0.66
C VAL A 52 4.99 -3.32 1.80
N ILE A 53 5.56 -2.17 1.49
CA ILE A 53 5.90 -1.12 2.46
C ILE A 53 5.04 0.10 2.17
N VAL A 54 4.31 0.55 3.18
CA VAL A 54 3.60 1.84 3.14
C VAL A 54 4.49 2.90 3.78
N SER A 55 4.72 4.00 3.07
CA SER A 55 5.45 5.15 3.60
C SER A 55 4.49 6.31 3.77
N THR A 56 4.37 6.80 5.00
CA THR A 56 3.42 7.85 5.38
C THR A 56 4.05 8.83 6.35
N ASP A 57 3.52 10.05 6.39
CA ASP A 57 3.86 11.12 7.32
C ASP A 57 2.81 11.27 8.44
N SER A 58 1.87 10.33 8.54
CA SER A 58 0.73 10.40 9.45
C SER A 58 0.48 9.05 10.11
N GLU A 59 0.26 9.07 11.42
CA GLU A 59 -0.09 7.89 12.23
C GLU A 59 -1.49 7.33 11.91
N GLU A 60 -2.36 8.13 11.28
CA GLU A 60 -3.72 7.70 10.93
C GLU A 60 -3.76 6.78 9.68
N VAL A 61 -2.74 6.88 8.83
CA VAL A 61 -2.61 6.13 7.57
C VAL A 61 -1.79 4.86 7.78
#